data_AF-A0AAD7Z336-F1
#
_entry.id   AF-A0AAD7Z336-F1
#
_cell.length_a   1.000
_cell.length_b   1.000
_cell.length_c   1.000
_cell.angle_alpha   90.00
_cell.angle_beta   90.00
_cell.angle_gamma   90.00
#
_symmetry.space_group_name_H-M   'P 1'
#
loop_
_entity.id
_entity.type
_entity.pdbx_description
1 polymer ?
#
loop_
_entity_poly.entity_id
_entity_poly.type
_entity_poly.pdbx_seq_one_letter_code
_entity_poly.pdbx_strand_id
1 'polypeptide(L)'
;MKIYDQIVQPFSIRSRKVGLASTSCGQRCFSMKTPLSIKHALVVSKMTRYELECQRYPDVDKSLQEEWVRRNTHEYDMLLQRDYLHKEFEKTVVQALYECGIEARTVKRAEYTQDNIDWADIIIPTGGDGTFLLAASRIWGNQKPVVGFNSDPSKSEGFLCLPVKYSTNVTEAIKKLQRGQFQWLFRSRIRITLEGENIDTKPMDLTETKINPTSSDIERVENIAQELEAPVGKSKESVVLPVLALNE
;
A
#
# COMPACT_ATOMS: atom_id res chain seq x y z
N MET A 1 30.94 -14.20 -14.95
CA MET A 1 31.70 -13.30 -15.84
C MET A 1 30.73 -12.54 -16.75
N LYS A 2 30.36 -11.32 -16.37
CA LYS A 2 29.95 -10.24 -17.27
C LYS A 2 30.33 -8.92 -16.58
N ILE A 3 31.23 -8.22 -17.24
CA ILE A 3 31.74 -6.88 -16.93
C ILE A 3 30.72 -5.88 -17.48
N TYR A 4 30.47 -4.78 -16.77
CA TYR A 4 30.29 -3.48 -17.41
C TYR A 4 30.97 -2.39 -16.58
N ASP A 5 31.82 -1.66 -17.28
CA ASP A 5 32.67 -0.57 -16.85
C ASP A 5 31.90 0.71 -16.51
N GLN A 6 32.47 1.40 -15.52
CA GLN A 6 32.57 2.85 -15.28
C GLN A 6 31.74 3.82 -16.15
N ILE A 7 30.89 4.61 -15.48
CA ILE A 7 30.93 6.08 -15.57
C ILE A 7 30.79 6.63 -14.14
N VAL A 8 31.89 7.17 -13.61
CA VAL A 8 31.94 7.95 -12.37
C VAL A 8 31.92 9.43 -12.73
N GLN A 9 30.98 10.19 -12.18
CA GLN A 9 31.06 11.65 -12.06
C GLN A 9 30.75 12.01 -10.60
N PRO A 10 31.63 12.76 -9.90
CA PRO A 10 31.49 13.00 -8.47
C PRO A 10 30.52 14.16 -8.19
N PHE A 11 29.42 13.88 -7.49
CA PHE A 11 28.65 14.93 -6.82
C PHE A 11 29.29 15.24 -5.47
N SER A 12 29.86 16.44 -5.35
CA SER A 12 30.35 17.01 -4.10
C SER A 12 29.18 17.28 -3.16
N ILE A 13 29.04 16.46 -2.12
CA ILE A 13 28.18 16.76 -0.97
C ILE A 13 29.09 17.14 0.18
N ARG A 14 28.99 18.40 0.62
CA ARG A 14 29.65 18.91 1.83
C ARG A 14 29.33 18.00 3.02
N SER A 15 30.40 17.44 3.56
CA SER A 15 30.42 16.54 4.71
C SER A 15 29.70 17.12 5.94
N ARG A 16 28.76 16.35 6.49
CA ARG A 16 28.49 16.29 7.93
C ARG A 16 28.30 14.84 8.36
N LYS A 17 29.30 14.34 9.10
CA LYS A 17 29.41 13.10 9.89
C LYS A 17 28.75 11.83 9.32
N VAL A 18 29.63 10.97 8.81
CA VAL A 18 29.41 9.64 8.25
C VAL A 18 28.89 8.66 9.32
N GLY A 19 27.69 8.12 9.13
CA GLY A 19 27.29 6.84 9.70
C GLY A 19 27.78 5.70 8.79
N LEU A 20 28.26 4.59 9.39
CA LEU A 20 28.70 3.42 8.62
C LEU A 20 27.52 2.80 7.88
N ALA A 21 27.61 2.73 6.55
CA ALA A 21 26.73 1.92 5.71
C ALA A 21 27.37 0.54 5.49
N SER A 22 26.66 -0.53 5.84
CA SER A 22 27.03 -1.90 5.46
C SER A 22 26.17 -2.30 4.26
N THR A 23 26.80 -2.57 3.12
CA THR A 23 26.13 -3.09 1.91
C THR A 23 26.17 -4.61 1.90
N SER A 24 25.02 -5.25 2.05
CA SER A 24 24.79 -6.61 1.57
C SER A 24 23.55 -6.57 0.68
N CYS A 25 23.71 -6.93 -0.60
CA CYS A 25 22.65 -7.07 -1.60
C CYS A 25 21.73 -5.84 -1.77
N GLY A 26 22.16 -4.85 -2.57
CA GLY A 26 21.28 -3.82 -3.17
C GLY A 26 20.55 -2.84 -2.23
N GLN A 27 20.50 -3.11 -0.93
CA GLN A 27 19.74 -2.35 0.05
C GLN A 27 20.66 -1.43 0.85
N ARG A 28 20.36 -0.12 0.82
CA ARG A 28 21.06 0.87 1.64
C ARG A 28 20.37 0.98 2.99
N CYS A 29 20.93 0.31 3.99
CA CYS A 29 20.50 0.45 5.39
C CYS A 29 21.31 1.56 6.08
N PHE A 30 20.62 2.53 6.66
CA PHE A 30 21.24 3.58 7.46
C PHE A 30 20.83 3.42 8.93
N SER A 31 21.82 3.27 9.80
CA SER A 31 21.65 3.33 11.25
C SER A 31 21.72 4.79 11.69
N MET A 32 20.57 5.45 11.82
CA MET A 32 20.48 6.73 12.53
C MET A 32 19.65 6.52 13.78
N LYS A 33 20.24 6.79 14.96
CA LYS A 33 19.56 6.74 16.26
C LYS A 33 18.72 7.99 16.52
N THR A 34 17.98 8.48 15.53
CA THR A 34 17.11 9.64 15.72
C THR A 34 15.71 9.12 16.07
N PRO A 35 15.18 9.43 17.26
CA PRO A 35 13.81 9.08 17.63
C PRO A 35 12.82 9.65 16.60
N LEU A 36 11.85 8.85 16.17
CA LEU A 36 10.72 9.36 15.39
C LEU A 36 9.75 10.05 16.34
N SER A 37 9.53 11.36 16.14
CA SER A 37 8.43 12.05 16.80
C SER A 37 7.15 11.71 16.04
N ILE A 38 6.37 10.79 16.60
CA ILE A 38 5.11 10.33 16.03
C ILE A 38 3.99 10.84 16.94
N LYS A 39 3.14 11.72 16.43
CA LYS A 39 1.93 12.19 17.10
C LYS A 39 0.68 11.67 16.41
N HIS A 40 0.72 11.55 15.09
CA HIS A 40 -0.40 11.11 14.27
C HIS A 40 -0.01 9.88 13.43
N ALA A 41 -0.83 8.85 13.43
CA ALA A 41 -0.65 7.65 12.62
C ALA A 41 -1.86 7.38 11.75
N LEU A 42 -1.64 7.14 10.45
CA LEU A 42 -2.69 6.72 9.53
C LEU A 42 -2.61 5.20 9.35
N VAL A 43 -3.61 4.50 9.87
CA VAL A 43 -3.76 3.04 9.71
C VAL A 43 -4.51 2.78 8.39
N VAL A 44 -3.86 2.06 7.47
CA VAL A 44 -4.47 1.71 6.17
C VAL A 44 -4.99 0.28 6.25
N SER A 45 -6.31 0.16 6.30
CA SER A 45 -7.01 -1.12 6.46
C SER A 45 -6.96 -1.94 5.17
N LYS A 46 -6.74 -3.26 5.32
CA LYS A 46 -6.87 -4.20 4.21
C LYS A 46 -8.34 -4.37 3.87
N MET A 47 -8.64 -4.27 2.58
CA MET A 47 -9.90 -4.79 2.08
C MET A 47 -9.91 -6.32 2.13
N THR A 48 -10.76 -6.90 2.96
CA THR A 48 -10.80 -8.36 3.13
C THR A 48 -11.50 -9.03 1.95
N ARG A 49 -11.28 -10.34 1.77
CA ARG A 49 -12.00 -11.08 0.72
C ARG A 49 -13.51 -11.10 1.01
N TYR A 50 -13.91 -11.18 2.27
CA TYR A 50 -15.31 -11.05 2.67
C TYR A 50 -15.89 -9.70 2.20
N GLU A 51 -15.21 -8.59 2.50
CA GLU A 51 -15.65 -7.25 2.05
C GLU A 51 -15.70 -7.12 0.52
N LEU A 52 -14.76 -7.75 -0.21
CA LEU A 52 -14.80 -7.83 -1.67
C LEU A 52 -16.03 -8.57 -2.18
N GLU A 53 -16.38 -9.71 -1.58
CA GLU A 53 -17.60 -10.46 -1.97
C GLU A 53 -18.86 -9.64 -1.68
N CYS A 54 -18.91 -8.92 -0.57
CA CYS A 54 -20.00 -7.98 -0.29
C CYS A 54 -20.11 -6.92 -1.40
N GLN A 55 -18.99 -6.33 -1.83
CA GLN A 55 -18.98 -5.27 -2.85
C GLN A 55 -19.30 -5.75 -4.28
N ARG A 56 -19.21 -7.06 -4.57
CA ARG A 56 -19.60 -7.60 -5.88
C ARG A 56 -21.10 -7.47 -6.17
N TYR A 57 -21.92 -7.31 -5.13
CA TYR A 57 -23.37 -7.24 -5.24
C TYR A 57 -23.89 -5.94 -4.60
N PRO A 58 -23.59 -4.76 -5.20
CA PRO A 58 -23.96 -3.47 -4.60
C PRO A 58 -25.47 -3.24 -4.56
N ASP A 59 -26.22 -3.92 -5.44
CA ASP A 59 -27.68 -3.80 -5.56
C ASP A 59 -28.44 -4.68 -4.55
N VAL A 60 -27.74 -5.57 -3.83
CA VAL A 60 -28.35 -6.38 -2.77
C VAL A 60 -28.46 -5.52 -1.53
N ASP A 61 -29.66 -5.47 -0.94
CA ASP A 61 -29.89 -4.74 0.30
C ASP A 61 -28.91 -5.18 1.40
N LYS A 62 -28.39 -4.22 2.17
CA LYS A 62 -27.37 -4.47 3.20
C LYS A 62 -27.84 -5.49 4.24
N SER A 63 -29.14 -5.54 4.53
CA SER A 63 -29.71 -6.52 5.48
C SER A 63 -29.69 -7.96 4.94
N LEU A 64 -29.69 -8.12 3.62
CA LEU A 64 -29.66 -9.42 2.92
C LEU A 64 -28.27 -9.79 2.39
N GLN A 65 -27.33 -8.84 2.38
CA GLN A 65 -25.99 -9.01 1.83
C GLN A 65 -25.24 -10.17 2.48
N GLU A 66 -25.37 -10.34 3.80
CA GLU A 66 -24.77 -11.47 4.52
C GLU A 66 -25.31 -12.82 4.00
N GLU A 67 -26.63 -12.94 3.91
CA GLU A 67 -27.29 -14.16 3.46
C GLU A 67 -26.95 -14.47 2.00
N TRP A 68 -26.87 -13.42 1.16
CA TRP A 68 -26.49 -13.55 -0.24
C TRP A 68 -25.05 -14.03 -0.41
N VAL A 69 -24.10 -13.43 0.30
CA VAL A 69 -22.69 -13.84 0.27
C VAL A 69 -22.55 -15.27 0.81
N ARG A 70 -23.29 -15.62 1.87
CA ARG A 70 -23.34 -16.98 2.42
C ARG A 70 -23.80 -18.03 1.41
N ARG A 71 -24.83 -17.72 0.60
CA ARG A 71 -25.35 -18.64 -0.42
C ARG A 71 -24.45 -18.76 -1.65
N ASN A 72 -23.79 -17.68 -2.04
CA ASN A 72 -23.08 -17.58 -3.33
C ASN A 72 -21.55 -17.73 -3.22
N THR A 73 -21.01 -17.80 -2.00
CA THR A 73 -19.55 -17.87 -1.77
C THR A 73 -19.16 -19.19 -1.14
N HIS A 74 -18.19 -19.88 -1.74
CA HIS A 74 -17.57 -21.05 -1.14
C HIS A 74 -16.75 -20.62 0.09
N GLU A 75 -16.80 -21.41 1.16
CA GLU A 75 -16.08 -21.14 2.43
C GLU A 75 -16.48 -19.85 3.15
N TYR A 76 -17.76 -19.48 3.11
CA TYR A 76 -18.30 -18.29 3.79
C TYR A 76 -17.80 -18.14 5.25
N ASP A 77 -17.92 -19.20 6.05
CA ASP A 77 -17.55 -19.14 7.48
C ASP A 77 -16.06 -18.84 7.67
N MET A 78 -15.19 -19.38 6.81
CA MET A 78 -13.75 -19.07 6.85
C MET A 78 -13.48 -17.62 6.44
N LEU A 79 -14.19 -17.11 5.43
CA LEU A 79 -14.05 -15.70 5.02
C LEU A 79 -14.47 -14.75 6.14
N LEU A 80 -15.61 -15.03 6.78
CA LEU A 80 -16.13 -14.24 7.89
C LEU A 80 -15.20 -14.30 9.10
N GLN A 81 -14.71 -15.49 9.46
CA GLN A 81 -13.73 -15.65 10.54
C GLN A 81 -12.46 -14.84 10.28
N ARG A 82 -11.96 -14.86 9.04
CA ARG A 82 -10.75 -14.12 8.66
C ARG A 82 -10.97 -12.61 8.66
N ASP A 83 -12.14 -12.16 8.22
CA ASP A 83 -12.54 -10.76 8.32
C ASP A 83 -12.57 -10.28 9.76
N TYR A 84 -13.18 -11.08 10.65
CA TYR A 84 -13.20 -10.83 12.08
C TYR A 84 -11.78 -10.74 12.67
N LEU A 85 -10.92 -11.74 12.41
CA LEU A 85 -9.55 -11.74 12.91
C LEU A 85 -8.75 -10.53 12.40
N HIS A 86 -8.94 -10.14 11.15
CA HIS A 86 -8.31 -8.95 10.59
C HIS A 86 -8.75 -7.67 11.31
N LYS A 87 -10.06 -7.50 11.56
CA LYS A 87 -10.61 -6.34 12.27
C LYS A 87 -10.16 -6.30 13.73
N GLU A 88 -10.09 -7.44 14.41
CA GLU A 88 -9.54 -7.52 15.78
C GLU A 88 -8.06 -7.15 15.83
N PHE A 89 -7.28 -7.59 14.84
CA PHE A 89 -5.88 -7.19 14.72
C PHE A 89 -5.74 -5.67 14.49
N GLU A 90 -6.55 -5.08 13.62
CA GLU A 90 -6.57 -3.64 13.39
C GLU A 90 -6.90 -2.86 14.66
N LYS A 91 -7.93 -3.29 15.42
CA LYS A 91 -8.25 -2.70 16.72
C LYS A 91 -7.06 -2.78 17.68
N THR A 92 -6.35 -3.92 17.69
CA THR A 92 -5.13 -4.08 18.51
C THR A 92 -4.06 -3.07 18.13
N VAL A 93 -3.85 -2.81 16.83
CA VAL A 93 -2.89 -1.80 16.36
C VAL A 93 -3.29 -0.39 16.79
N VAL A 94 -4.56 -0.03 16.58
CA VAL A 94 -5.11 1.28 16.96
C VAL A 94 -5.00 1.50 18.48
N GLN A 95 -5.37 0.49 19.27
CA GLN A 95 -5.28 0.52 20.73
C GLN A 95 -3.83 0.72 21.19
N ALA A 96 -2.88 -0.02 20.61
CA ALA A 96 -1.47 0.10 20.94
C ALA A 96 -0.89 1.49 20.59
N LEU A 97 -1.38 2.14 19.52
CA LEU A 97 -1.02 3.53 19.19
C LEU A 97 -1.51 4.50 20.26
N TYR A 98 -2.77 4.39 20.66
CA TYR A 98 -3.34 5.24 21.71
C TYR A 98 -2.62 5.07 23.05
N GLU A 99 -2.30 3.84 23.44
CA GLU A 99 -1.52 3.55 24.66
C GLU A 99 -0.10 4.14 24.62
N CYS A 100 0.46 4.35 23.42
CA CYS A 100 1.74 5.01 23.22
C CYS A 100 1.61 6.54 23.03
N GLY A 101 0.41 7.11 23.22
CA GLY A 101 0.15 8.54 23.08
C GLY A 101 0.12 9.04 21.63
N ILE A 102 -0.20 8.16 20.68
CA ILE A 102 -0.29 8.48 19.25
C ILE A 102 -1.78 8.50 18.86
N GLU A 103 -2.23 9.59 18.25
CA GLU A 103 -3.57 9.68 17.67
C GLU A 103 -3.60 8.88 16.36
N ALA A 104 -4.66 8.09 16.15
CA ALA A 104 -4.77 7.21 15.01
C ALA A 104 -6.06 7.47 14.21
N ARG A 105 -5.93 7.49 12.88
CA ARG A 105 -7.06 7.40 11.96
C ARG A 105 -6.95 6.10 11.18
N THR A 106 -8.02 5.32 11.16
CA THR A 106 -8.12 4.16 10.28
C THR A 106 -8.86 4.56 9.02
N VAL A 107 -8.29 4.25 7.87
CA VAL A 107 -8.88 4.54 6.56
C VAL A 107 -8.93 3.28 5.71
N LYS A 108 -10.02 3.12 4.97
CA LYS A 108 -10.07 2.15 3.87
C LYS A 108 -9.50 2.76 2.60
N ARG A 109 -9.39 1.94 1.55
CA ARG A 109 -8.89 2.35 0.22
C ARG A 109 -9.52 3.66 -0.28
N ALA A 110 -10.84 3.79 -0.20
CA ALA A 110 -11.58 4.95 -0.67
C ALA A 110 -11.22 6.25 0.07
N GLU A 111 -10.80 6.12 1.34
CA GLU A 111 -10.48 7.23 2.24
C GLU A 111 -8.97 7.50 2.32
N TYR A 112 -8.14 6.73 1.61
CA TYR A 112 -6.69 6.90 1.58
C TYR A 112 -6.26 8.09 0.70
N THR A 113 -6.73 9.29 1.04
CA THR A 113 -6.52 10.54 0.31
C THR A 113 -5.23 11.26 0.72
N GLN A 114 -4.81 12.24 -0.09
CA GLN A 114 -3.63 13.06 0.21
C GLN A 114 -3.77 13.79 1.55
N ASP A 115 -4.95 14.33 1.87
CA ASP A 115 -5.21 15.02 3.13
C ASP A 115 -4.97 14.12 4.35
N ASN A 116 -5.41 12.86 4.27
CA ASN A 116 -5.16 11.88 5.34
C ASN A 116 -3.67 11.51 5.44
N ILE A 117 -2.98 11.39 4.30
CA ILE A 117 -1.53 11.13 4.26
C ILE A 117 -0.75 12.29 4.88
N ASP A 118 -1.13 13.53 4.57
CA ASP A 118 -0.43 14.73 5.03
C ASP A 118 -0.62 14.95 6.54
N TRP A 119 -1.82 14.63 7.06
CA TRP A 119 -2.12 14.69 8.49
C TRP A 119 -1.22 13.79 9.36
N ALA A 120 -0.84 12.61 8.85
CA ALA A 120 -0.11 11.62 9.66
C ALA A 120 1.41 11.79 9.62
N ASP A 121 2.11 11.48 10.71
CA ASP A 121 3.58 11.40 10.73
C ASP A 121 4.09 10.06 10.18
N ILE A 122 3.26 9.01 10.25
CA ILE A 122 3.58 7.65 9.84
C ILE A 122 2.36 6.97 9.20
N ILE A 123 2.61 6.16 8.18
CA ILE A 123 1.59 5.32 7.54
C ILE A 123 1.77 3.88 7.99
N ILE A 124 0.69 3.25 8.45
CA ILE A 124 0.69 1.92 9.06
C ILE A 124 -0.30 1.02 8.30
N PRO A 125 0.12 0.36 7.20
CA PRO A 125 -0.71 -0.64 6.56
C PRO A 125 -0.92 -1.86 7.46
N THR A 126 -2.17 -2.24 7.70
CA THR A 126 -2.56 -3.46 8.42
C THR A 126 -3.06 -4.49 7.40
N GLY A 127 -2.27 -5.51 7.12
CA GLY A 127 -2.58 -6.45 6.03
C GLY A 127 -1.36 -7.17 5.50
N GLY A 128 -1.41 -7.63 4.25
CA GLY A 128 -0.26 -8.24 3.59
C GLY A 128 0.53 -7.23 2.73
N ASP A 129 1.39 -7.74 1.87
CA ASP A 129 2.21 -6.93 0.96
C ASP A 129 1.36 -6.08 0.01
N GLY A 130 0.19 -6.56 -0.44
CA GLY A 130 -0.73 -5.75 -1.26
C GLY A 130 -1.22 -4.48 -0.56
N THR A 131 -1.52 -4.56 0.75
CA THR A 131 -1.88 -3.38 1.56
C THR A 131 -0.68 -2.47 1.76
N PHE A 132 0.52 -3.04 1.95
CA PHE A 132 1.76 -2.27 2.03
C PHE A 132 2.03 -1.50 0.74
N LEU A 133 1.90 -2.15 -0.41
CA LEU A 133 2.09 -1.53 -1.73
C LEU A 133 1.05 -0.44 -1.99
N LEU A 134 -0.22 -0.66 -1.63
CA LEU A 134 -1.25 0.37 -1.68
C LEU A 134 -0.85 1.60 -0.86
N ALA A 135 -0.46 1.41 0.41
CA ALA A 135 -0.03 2.50 1.26
C ALA A 135 1.19 3.22 0.65
N ALA A 136 2.21 2.49 0.24
CA ALA A 136 3.40 3.06 -0.36
C ALA A 136 3.12 3.77 -1.69
N SER A 137 2.15 3.33 -2.50
CA SER A 137 1.89 3.82 -3.87
C SER A 137 1.73 5.35 -3.97
N ARG A 138 1.12 5.97 -2.95
CA ARG A 138 0.84 7.42 -2.88
C ARG A 138 1.93 8.23 -2.14
N ILE A 139 2.99 7.57 -1.66
CA ILE A 139 4.12 8.22 -0.99
C ILE A 139 5.25 8.47 -1.99
N TRP A 140 5.46 9.73 -2.34
CA TRP A 140 6.42 10.14 -3.37
C TRP A 140 7.86 10.32 -2.87
N GLY A 141 8.00 10.74 -1.62
CA GLY A 141 9.29 11.08 -1.01
C GLY A 141 9.76 10.08 0.05
N ASN A 142 10.89 10.39 0.67
CA ASN A 142 11.47 9.60 1.76
C ASN A 142 11.20 10.19 3.15
N GLN A 143 10.29 11.17 3.25
CA GLN A 143 9.96 11.90 4.49
C GLN A 143 8.83 11.23 5.29
N LYS A 144 7.98 10.43 4.63
CA LYS A 144 6.85 9.76 5.27
C LYS A 144 7.15 8.27 5.44
N PRO A 145 7.47 7.78 6.65
CA PRO A 145 7.70 6.37 6.89
C PRO A 145 6.44 5.53 6.65
N VAL A 146 6.63 4.35 6.05
CA VAL A 146 5.59 3.32 5.90
C VAL A 146 6.03 2.09 6.69
N VAL A 147 5.22 1.65 7.65
CA VAL A 147 5.54 0.53 8.54
C VAL A 147 4.37 -0.44 8.59
N GLY A 148 4.50 -1.56 7.88
CA GLY A 148 3.42 -2.54 7.76
C GLY A 148 3.38 -3.54 8.91
N PHE A 149 2.17 -3.86 9.35
CA PHE A 149 1.90 -4.98 10.24
C PHE A 149 1.15 -6.07 9.50
N ASN A 150 1.68 -7.28 9.55
CA ASN A 150 1.02 -8.43 8.95
C ASN A 150 -0.15 -8.88 9.83
N SER A 151 -1.38 -8.73 9.34
CA SER A 151 -2.59 -9.09 10.08
C SER A 151 -2.92 -10.58 10.06
N ASP A 152 -2.30 -11.37 9.18
CA ASP A 152 -2.46 -12.83 9.13
C ASP A 152 -1.10 -13.52 8.93
N PRO A 153 -0.23 -13.47 9.96
CA PRO A 153 1.10 -14.06 9.91
C PRO A 153 1.08 -15.59 9.85
N SER A 154 -0.07 -16.22 10.11
CA SER A 154 -0.22 -17.68 10.04
C SER A 154 -0.25 -18.21 8.60
N LYS A 155 -0.73 -17.38 7.65
CA LYS A 155 -0.96 -17.78 6.26
C LYS A 155 0.00 -17.11 5.27
N SER A 156 0.57 -15.97 5.63
CA SER A 156 1.48 -15.22 4.76
C SER A 156 2.61 -14.63 5.57
N GLU A 157 3.82 -14.58 5.03
CA GLU A 157 4.97 -13.97 5.71
C GLU A 157 4.88 -12.45 5.71
N GLY A 158 4.48 -11.86 4.57
CA GLY A 158 4.45 -10.42 4.35
C GLY A 158 5.86 -9.85 4.29
N PHE A 159 6.53 -10.02 3.14
CA PHE A 159 7.96 -9.68 2.97
C PHE A 159 8.27 -8.20 3.14
N LEU A 160 7.27 -7.33 2.93
CA LEU A 160 7.39 -5.89 3.11
C LEU A 160 7.00 -5.44 4.53
N CYS A 161 6.20 -6.24 5.23
CA CYS A 161 5.76 -5.96 6.58
C CYS A 161 6.87 -6.21 7.62
N LEU A 162 6.64 -5.72 8.85
CA LEU A 162 7.49 -6.03 9.98
C LEU A 162 7.55 -7.55 10.26
N PRO A 163 8.66 -8.05 10.80
CA PRO A 163 8.78 -9.45 11.20
C PRO A 163 7.61 -9.92 12.07
N VAL A 164 7.16 -11.17 11.88
CA VAL A 164 5.98 -11.77 12.53
C VAL A 164 5.89 -11.54 14.04
N LYS A 165 7.02 -11.54 14.75
CA LYS A 165 7.08 -11.25 16.20
C LYS A 165 6.48 -9.89 16.61
N TYR A 166 6.37 -8.95 15.68
CA TYR A 166 5.76 -7.64 15.91
C TYR A 166 4.25 -7.62 15.62
N SER A 167 3.73 -8.60 14.88
CA SER A 167 2.29 -8.84 14.82
C SER A 167 1.76 -9.44 16.12
N THR A 168 2.57 -10.24 16.84
CA THR A 168 2.15 -10.76 18.16
C THR A 168 2.38 -9.78 19.30
N ASN A 169 3.22 -8.75 19.10
CA ASN A 169 3.50 -7.71 20.09
C ASN A 169 3.61 -6.33 19.42
N VAL A 170 2.45 -5.79 19.05
CA VAL A 170 2.34 -4.51 18.35
C VAL A 170 2.84 -3.34 19.20
N THR A 171 2.48 -3.30 20.48
CA THR A 171 2.89 -2.25 21.41
C THR A 171 4.41 -2.13 21.51
N GLU A 172 5.14 -3.25 21.52
CA GLU A 172 6.60 -3.17 21.54
C GLU A 172 7.18 -2.67 20.20
N ALA A 173 6.59 -3.03 19.07
CA ALA A 173 7.00 -2.46 17.78
C ALA A 173 6.87 -0.93 17.80
N ILE A 174 5.74 -0.40 18.27
CA ILE A 174 5.48 1.05 18.35
C ILE A 174 6.47 1.72 19.32
N LYS A 175 6.71 1.14 20.50
CA LYS A 175 7.70 1.66 21.46
C LYS A 175 9.11 1.69 20.87
N LYS A 176 9.50 0.68 20.08
CA LYS A 176 10.78 0.69 19.36
C LYS A 176 10.87 1.81 18.33
N LEU A 177 9.79 2.08 17.59
CA LEU A 177 9.74 3.20 16.65
C LEU A 177 9.94 4.54 17.38
N GLN A 178 9.20 4.78 18.47
CA GLN A 178 9.34 6.00 19.28
C GLN A 178 10.75 6.16 19.89
N ARG A 179 11.40 5.06 20.28
CA ARG A 179 12.78 5.07 20.81
C ARG A 179 13.87 5.16 19.74
N GLY A 180 13.53 5.14 18.45
CA GLY A 180 14.53 5.10 17.38
C GLY A 180 15.28 3.77 17.28
N GLN A 181 14.70 2.67 17.77
CA GLN A 181 15.30 1.34 17.82
C GLN A 181 14.98 0.52 16.56
N PHE A 182 15.31 1.08 15.41
CA PHE A 182 15.09 0.48 14.09
C PHE A 182 16.19 0.93 13.12
N GLN A 183 16.18 0.37 11.92
CA GLN A 183 17.05 0.81 10.82
C GLN A 183 16.20 1.30 9.66
N TRP A 184 16.65 2.35 9.00
CA TRP A 184 16.00 2.85 7.81
C TRP A 184 16.29 1.94 6.63
N LEU A 185 15.23 1.48 5.97
CA LEU A 185 15.30 0.75 4.71
C LEU A 185 14.74 1.64 3.59
N PHE A 186 15.63 2.17 2.76
CA PHE A 186 15.23 2.93 1.57
C PHE A 186 15.12 1.99 0.37
N ARG A 187 13.93 1.93 -0.23
CA ARG A 187 13.67 1.10 -1.41
C ARG A 187 13.70 1.96 -2.68
N SER A 188 14.34 1.45 -3.71
CA SER A 188 14.28 2.05 -5.05
C SER A 188 12.87 1.92 -5.61
N ARG A 189 12.44 2.91 -6.39
CA ARG A 189 11.12 2.92 -7.02
C ARG A 189 11.22 3.33 -8.48
N ILE A 190 10.38 2.75 -9.31
CA ILE A 190 10.30 3.04 -10.74
C ILE A 190 9.24 4.12 -10.95
N ARG A 191 9.63 5.17 -11.68
CA ARG A 191 8.71 6.20 -12.18
C ARG A 191 8.46 5.94 -13.66
N ILE A 192 7.19 5.86 -14.03
CA ILE A 192 6.77 5.56 -15.40
C ILE A 192 6.23 6.85 -16.04
N THR A 193 6.62 7.09 -17.28
CA THR A 193 6.08 8.15 -18.14
C THR A 193 5.46 7.47 -19.36
N LEU A 194 4.20 7.75 -19.65
CA LEU A 194 3.51 7.29 -20.84
C LEU A 194 3.60 8.36 -21.92
N GLU A 195 3.88 7.96 -23.15
CA GLU A 195 3.92 8.85 -24.32
C GLU A 195 3.01 8.28 -25.40
N GLY A 196 2.07 9.09 -25.91
CA GLY A 196 1.04 8.62 -26.82
C GLY A 196 -0.07 9.62 -27.09
N GLU A 197 -1.06 9.18 -27.85
CA GLU A 197 -2.32 9.91 -28.08
C GLU A 197 -3.41 9.26 -27.19
N ASN A 198 -4.34 10.06 -26.65
CA ASN A 198 -5.44 9.58 -25.79
C ASN A 198 -4.97 8.76 -24.57
N ILE A 199 -4.00 9.26 -23.81
CA ILE A 199 -3.49 8.55 -22.62
C ILE A 199 -4.53 8.63 -21.50
N ASP A 200 -5.15 7.51 -21.15
CA ASP A 200 -5.83 7.38 -19.86
C ASP A 200 -4.78 7.23 -18.76
N THR A 201 -4.79 8.19 -17.85
CA THR A 201 -3.82 8.30 -16.75
C THR A 201 -4.37 7.76 -15.45
N LYS A 202 -5.65 7.36 -15.43
CA LYS A 202 -6.31 6.84 -14.25
C LYS A 202 -5.79 5.42 -13.96
N PRO A 203 -5.09 5.20 -12.84
CA PRO A 203 -4.68 3.86 -12.47
C PRO A 203 -5.94 3.01 -12.23
N MET A 204 -6.01 1.85 -12.90
CA MET A 204 -7.06 0.87 -12.65
C MET A 204 -6.53 -0.20 -11.69
N ASP A 205 -7.31 -0.51 -10.66
CA ASP A 205 -6.96 -1.57 -9.73
C ASP A 205 -7.41 -2.93 -10.22
N LEU A 206 -6.52 -3.92 -10.11
CA LEU A 206 -6.84 -5.32 -10.41
C LEU A 206 -7.99 -5.86 -9.55
N THR A 207 -8.18 -5.33 -8.34
CA THR A 207 -9.29 -5.71 -7.45
C THR A 207 -10.64 -5.13 -7.89
N GLU A 208 -10.64 -4.02 -8.63
CA GLU A 208 -11.84 -3.40 -9.22
C GLU A 208 -12.19 -4.05 -10.56
N THR A 209 -11.25 -4.79 -11.16
CA THR A 209 -11.48 -5.54 -12.38
C THR A 209 -12.33 -6.77 -12.02
N LYS A 210 -13.60 -6.78 -12.44
CA LYS A 210 -14.42 -7.99 -12.38
C LYS A 210 -13.69 -9.08 -13.16
N ILE A 211 -13.13 -10.07 -12.45
CA ILE A 211 -12.35 -11.17 -13.05
C ILE A 211 -13.19 -11.98 -14.07
N ASN A 212 -14.52 -11.85 -14.02
CA ASN A 212 -15.44 -12.34 -15.04
C ASN A 212 -16.21 -11.14 -15.62
N PRO A 213 -15.79 -10.58 -16.76
CA PRO A 213 -16.59 -9.56 -17.45
C PRO A 213 -17.93 -10.19 -17.85
N THR A 214 -19.03 -9.58 -17.44
CA THR A 214 -20.34 -9.93 -18.00
C THR A 214 -20.42 -9.49 -19.46
N SER A 215 -21.32 -10.07 -20.26
CA SER A 215 -21.51 -9.70 -21.67
C SER A 215 -21.73 -8.18 -21.85
N SER A 216 -22.41 -7.55 -20.88
CA SER A 216 -22.62 -6.10 -20.82
C SER A 216 -21.37 -5.28 -20.50
N ASP A 217 -20.37 -5.86 -19.81
CA ASP A 217 -19.08 -5.19 -19.58
C ASP A 217 -18.24 -5.22 -20.87
N ILE A 218 -18.31 -6.29 -21.66
CA ILE A 218 -17.66 -6.42 -22.97
C ILE A 218 -18.26 -5.41 -23.96
N GLU A 219 -19.59 -5.35 -24.06
CA GLU A 219 -20.29 -4.38 -24.91
C GLU A 219 -19.95 -2.93 -24.54
N ARG A 220 -19.76 -2.61 -23.25
CA ARG A 220 -19.34 -1.25 -22.83
C ARG A 220 -17.93 -0.91 -23.27
N VAL A 221 -16.99 -1.86 -23.19
CA VAL A 221 -15.61 -1.65 -23.67
C VAL A 221 -15.59 -1.50 -25.20
N GLU A 222 -16.38 -2.29 -25.92
CA GLU A 222 -16.52 -2.17 -27.38
C GLU A 222 -17.14 -0.83 -27.80
N ASN A 223 -18.15 -0.34 -27.08
CA ASN A 223 -18.76 0.98 -27.33
C ASN A 223 -17.80 2.14 -27.04
N ILE A 224 -17.01 2.07 -25.95
CA ILE A 224 -15.98 3.07 -25.65
C ILE A 224 -14.88 3.07 -26.73
N ALA A 225 -14.48 1.89 -27.20
CA ALA A 225 -13.51 1.77 -28.28
C ALA A 225 -14.03 2.39 -29.59
N GLN A 226 -15.33 2.29 -29.88
CA GLN A 226 -15.96 2.92 -31.05
C GLN A 226 -16.14 4.44 -30.91
N GLU A 227 -16.39 4.96 -29.70
CA GLU A 227 -16.49 6.43 -29.48
C GLU A 227 -15.15 7.16 -29.57
N LEU A 228 -14.03 6.46 -29.36
CA LEU A 228 -12.67 7.01 -29.49
C LEU A 228 -12.17 7.15 -30.95
N GLU A 229 -12.94 6.69 -31.94
CA GLU A 229 -12.60 6.82 -33.38
C GLU A 229 -12.98 8.18 -34.00
N ALA A 230 -13.04 9.27 -33.22
CA ALA A 230 -13.18 10.62 -33.75
C ALA A 230 -11.79 11.25 -34.04
N PRO A 231 -11.58 11.89 -35.21
CA PRO A 231 -10.28 12.44 -35.56
C PRO A 231 -10.04 13.76 -34.81
N VAL A 232 -9.21 13.71 -33.76
CA VAL A 232 -8.77 14.90 -33.02
C VAL A 232 -7.26 15.10 -33.21
N GLY A 233 -6.86 16.37 -33.33
CA GLY A 233 -5.53 16.82 -33.72
C GLY A 233 -4.40 16.21 -32.90
N LYS A 234 -3.33 15.82 -33.61
CA LYS A 234 -2.13 15.15 -33.09
C LYS A 234 -1.32 16.06 -32.18
N SER A 235 -1.54 15.98 -30.88
CA SER A 235 -0.51 16.30 -29.89
C SER A 235 -0.12 15.02 -29.18
N LYS A 236 1.14 14.61 -29.33
CA LYS A 236 1.72 13.58 -28.47
C LYS A 236 1.73 14.11 -27.04
N GLU A 237 0.94 13.50 -26.17
CA GLU A 237 0.96 13.80 -24.75
C GLU A 237 2.01 12.92 -24.07
N SER A 238 2.73 13.49 -23.10
CA SER A 238 3.68 12.78 -22.25
C SER A 238 3.20 12.98 -20.82
N VAL A 239 2.79 11.90 -20.15
CA VAL A 239 2.24 11.97 -18.79
C VAL A 239 3.01 11.06 -17.84
N VAL A 240 3.49 11.65 -16.76
CA VAL A 240 4.09 10.92 -15.64
C VAL A 240 2.98 10.31 -14.80
N LEU A 241 3.01 8.99 -14.60
CA LEU A 241 1.99 8.31 -13.81
C LEU A 241 2.04 8.73 -12.34
N PRO A 242 0.88 8.84 -11.67
CA PRO A 242 0.78 9.35 -10.30
C PRO A 242 1.23 8.34 -9.23
N VAL A 243 1.78 7.19 -9.63
CA VAL A 243 2.14 6.09 -8.73
C VAL A 243 3.56 5.62 -9.01
N LEU A 244 4.30 5.33 -7.94
CA LEU A 244 5.64 4.75 -8.01
C LEU A 244 5.60 3.24 -7.74
N ALA A 245 6.07 2.44 -8.68
CA ALA A 245 6.21 1.00 -8.49
C ALA A 245 7.41 0.70 -7.58
N LEU A 246 7.24 -0.20 -6.62
CA LEU A 246 8.34 -0.65 -5.76
C LEU A 246 9.28 -1.53 -6.60
N ASN A 247 10.59 -1.24 -6.58
CA ASN A 247 11.59 -2.10 -7.22
C ASN A 247 12.09 -3.12 -6.20
N GLU A 248 11.83 -4.39 -6.45
CA GLU A 248 12.26 -5.52 -5.61
C GLU A 248 13.61 -6.09 -6.08
#